data_AF-A0A966MTV5-F1
#
_entry.id   AF-A0A966MTV5-F1
#
_cell.length_a   1.000
_cell.length_b   1.000
_cell.length_c   1.000
_cell.angle_alpha   90.00
_cell.angle_beta   90.00
_cell.angle_gamma   90.00
#
_symmetry.space_group_name_H-M   'P 1'
#
loop_
_entity.id
_entity.type
_entity.pdbx_description
1 polymer ?
#
loop_
_entity_poly.entity_id
_entity_poly.type
_entity_poly.pdbx_seq_one_letter_code
_entity_poly.pdbx_strand_id
1 'polypeptide(L)'
;SNYEIASWLAKQGVSKTHGMNFGGSYALPFGRAKYVVAVHSSTLPDGSPGGNPGGFVVTNGTRTFYYAGDTALTCDMKLIEAEFSVDFAVLPIGDTFTMGPEDAARAASFVGTSKVIGVHFDTFPPIAINHDTARRHFKDLGIELVLPVIGETIAL
;
A
#
# COMPACT_ATOMS: atom_id res chain seq x y z
N SER A 1 -13.41 0.22 0.11
CA SER A 1 -12.72 -0.98 0.62
C SER A 1 -13.28 -2.20 -0.10
N ASN A 2 -12.90 -3.42 0.29
CA ASN A 2 -13.62 -4.62 -0.15
C ASN A 2 -15.10 -4.61 0.30
N TYR A 3 -15.91 -5.48 -0.27
CA TYR A 3 -17.35 -5.56 -0.02
C TYR A 3 -17.68 -5.89 1.44
N GLU A 4 -16.92 -6.77 2.07
CA GLU A 4 -17.12 -7.24 3.43
C GLU A 4 -16.92 -6.10 4.44
N ILE A 5 -15.80 -5.38 4.34
CA ILE A 5 -15.49 -4.23 5.19
C ILE A 5 -16.50 -3.10 4.94
N ALA A 6 -16.86 -2.82 3.69
CA ALA A 6 -17.87 -1.80 3.38
C ALA A 6 -19.23 -2.13 4.00
N SER A 7 -19.65 -3.39 3.91
CA SER A 7 -20.91 -3.87 4.49
C SER A 7 -20.88 -3.84 6.02
N TRP A 8 -19.74 -4.18 6.62
CA TRP A 8 -19.54 -4.10 8.07
C TRP A 8 -19.61 -2.64 8.55
N LEU A 9 -18.89 -1.71 7.91
CA LEU A 9 -18.92 -0.28 8.24
C LEU A 9 -20.33 0.32 8.11
N ALA A 10 -21.10 -0.09 7.09
CA ALA A 10 -22.48 0.36 6.93
C ALA A 10 -23.36 -0.05 8.12
N LYS A 11 -23.18 -1.26 8.66
CA LYS A 11 -23.87 -1.73 9.88
C LYS A 11 -23.46 -0.95 11.13
N GLN A 12 -22.23 -0.40 11.15
CA GLN A 12 -21.75 0.49 12.21
C GLN A 12 -22.24 1.95 12.05
N GLY A 13 -23.11 2.23 11.07
CA GLY A 13 -23.69 3.56 10.85
C GLY A 13 -22.90 4.47 9.91
N VAL A 14 -21.85 3.97 9.24
CA VAL A 14 -21.16 4.73 8.19
C VAL A 14 -22.08 4.85 6.98
N SER A 15 -22.59 6.05 6.71
CA SER A 15 -23.60 6.29 5.68
C SER A 15 -23.07 6.28 4.24
N LYS A 16 -21.75 6.38 4.06
CA LYS A 16 -21.10 6.43 2.74
C LYS A 16 -20.03 5.37 2.64
N THR A 17 -20.41 4.22 2.11
CA THR A 17 -19.52 3.10 1.85
C THR A 17 -19.60 2.69 0.39
N HIS A 18 -18.46 2.29 -0.18
CA HIS A 18 -18.40 1.68 -1.49
C HIS A 18 -17.61 0.37 -1.38
N GLY A 19 -18.30 -0.74 -1.65
CA GLY A 19 -17.72 -2.08 -1.66
C GLY A 19 -17.13 -2.41 -3.03
N MET A 20 -15.90 -2.89 -3.03
CA MET A 20 -15.15 -3.31 -4.23
C MET A 20 -14.68 -4.77 -4.06
N ASN A 21 -14.04 -5.32 -5.08
CA ASN A 21 -13.23 -6.53 -4.97
C ASN A 21 -12.02 -6.41 -5.91
N PHE A 22 -11.05 -7.32 -5.80
CA PHE A 22 -9.80 -7.26 -6.56
C PHE A 22 -10.03 -7.19 -8.08
N GLY A 23 -9.20 -6.41 -8.77
CA GLY A 23 -9.35 -6.12 -10.20
C GLY A 23 -10.41 -5.06 -10.51
N GLY A 24 -11.36 -4.83 -9.59
CA GLY A 24 -12.37 -3.80 -9.71
C GLY A 24 -11.77 -2.39 -9.66
N SER A 25 -12.34 -1.49 -10.46
CA SER A 25 -12.02 -0.07 -10.46
C SER A 25 -13.26 0.77 -10.18
N TYR A 26 -13.07 1.89 -9.49
CA TYR A 26 -14.14 2.82 -9.15
C TYR A 26 -13.74 4.26 -9.50
N ALA A 27 -14.65 4.98 -10.16
CA ALA A 27 -14.49 6.39 -10.47
C ALA A 27 -14.83 7.24 -9.23
N LEU A 28 -13.92 8.15 -8.91
CA LEU A 28 -14.04 9.14 -7.86
C LEU A 28 -14.11 10.54 -8.51
N PRO A 29 -14.66 11.55 -7.83
CA PRO A 29 -14.71 12.92 -8.38
C PRO A 29 -13.35 13.48 -8.79
N PHE A 30 -12.27 12.98 -8.19
CA PHE A 30 -10.89 13.42 -8.42
C PHE A 30 -10.02 12.42 -9.21
N GLY A 31 -10.58 11.28 -9.64
CA GLY A 31 -9.78 10.26 -10.31
C GLY A 31 -10.42 8.88 -10.33
N ARG A 32 -9.60 7.84 -10.31
CA ARG A 32 -10.01 6.43 -10.32
C ARG A 32 -9.15 5.66 -9.33
N ALA A 33 -9.77 4.76 -8.57
CA ALA A 33 -9.08 3.81 -7.73
C ALA A 33 -9.28 2.39 -8.27
N LYS A 34 -8.20 1.63 -8.47
CA LYS A 34 -8.23 0.18 -8.73
C LYS A 34 -7.84 -0.56 -7.45
N TYR A 35 -8.64 -1.55 -7.06
CA TYR A 35 -8.35 -2.37 -5.90
C TYR A 35 -7.50 -3.58 -6.31
N VAL A 36 -6.34 -3.74 -5.68
CA VAL A 36 -5.32 -4.74 -6.04
C VAL A 36 -5.02 -5.66 -4.87
N VAL A 37 -4.47 -6.83 -5.18
CA VAL A 37 -4.16 -7.88 -4.20
C VAL A 37 -3.07 -7.42 -3.23
N ALA A 38 -3.22 -7.82 -1.97
CA ALA A 38 -2.17 -7.84 -0.96
C ALA A 38 -2.12 -9.24 -0.32
N VAL A 39 -0.97 -9.64 0.20
CA VAL A 39 -0.78 -10.90 0.91
C VAL A 39 -0.66 -10.63 2.41
N HIS A 40 -1.79 -10.75 3.11
CA HIS A 40 -1.87 -10.49 4.55
C HIS A 40 -3.11 -11.17 5.17
N SER A 41 -3.41 -10.85 6.42
CA SER A 41 -4.68 -11.19 7.07
C SER A 41 -5.67 -10.03 7.03
N SER A 42 -6.98 -10.30 7.13
CA SER A 42 -8.02 -9.27 7.19
C SER A 42 -9.19 -9.73 8.07
N THR A 43 -9.02 -9.52 9.38
CA THR A 43 -10.06 -9.80 10.39
C THR A 43 -10.51 -8.49 11.01
N LEU A 44 -11.82 -8.34 11.19
CA LEU A 44 -12.42 -7.13 11.76
C LEU A 44 -12.27 -7.10 13.29
N PRO A 45 -12.41 -5.92 13.95
CA PRO A 45 -12.22 -5.80 15.40
C PRO A 45 -13.16 -6.67 16.25
N ASP A 46 -14.32 -7.04 15.72
CA ASP A 46 -15.29 -7.93 16.37
C ASP A 46 -15.03 -9.43 16.09
N GLY A 47 -13.92 -9.75 15.41
CA GLY A 47 -13.54 -11.10 15.01
C GLY A 47 -14.21 -11.61 13.73
N SER A 48 -15.09 -10.82 13.10
CA SER A 48 -15.72 -11.22 11.84
C SER A 48 -14.75 -11.17 10.64
N PRO A 49 -14.97 -11.97 9.58
CA PRO A 49 -14.13 -11.93 8.39
C PRO A 49 -14.21 -10.56 7.68
N GLY A 50 -13.05 -9.93 7.46
CA GLY A 50 -12.93 -8.65 6.76
C GLY A 50 -12.66 -8.80 5.27
N GLY A 51 -13.07 -9.91 4.65
CA GLY A 51 -12.72 -10.24 3.27
C GLY A 51 -11.22 -10.52 3.10
N ASN A 52 -10.67 -10.24 1.92
CA ASN A 52 -9.23 -10.36 1.66
C ASN A 52 -8.56 -8.97 1.71
N PRO A 53 -7.30 -8.89 2.20
CA PRO A 53 -6.54 -7.64 2.27
C PRO A 53 -6.13 -7.17 0.87
N GLY A 54 -6.01 -5.86 0.70
CA GLY A 54 -5.62 -5.30 -0.58
C GLY A 54 -5.02 -3.91 -0.49
N GLY A 55 -4.38 -3.52 -1.59
CA GLY A 55 -3.89 -2.17 -1.84
C GLY A 55 -4.74 -1.43 -2.87
N PHE A 56 -4.40 -0.19 -3.14
CA PHE A 56 -5.05 0.63 -4.17
C PHE A 56 -4.03 1.27 -5.10
N VAL A 57 -4.29 1.19 -6.39
CA VAL A 57 -3.67 2.09 -7.37
C VAL A 57 -4.65 3.23 -7.63
N VAL A 58 -4.23 4.46 -7.36
CA VAL A 58 -5.08 5.65 -7.50
C VAL A 58 -4.46 6.56 -8.54
N THR A 59 -5.27 6.99 -9.51
CA THR A 59 -4.82 7.87 -10.59
C THR A 59 -5.83 8.97 -10.84
N ASN A 60 -5.36 10.18 -11.14
CA ASN A 60 -6.20 11.28 -11.64
C ASN A 60 -6.08 11.47 -13.17
N GLY A 61 -5.42 10.54 -13.86
CA GLY A 61 -5.14 10.60 -15.29
C GLY A 61 -3.83 11.30 -15.65
N THR A 62 -3.26 12.12 -14.75
CA THR A 62 -1.94 12.76 -14.94
C THR A 62 -0.88 12.25 -13.97
N ARG A 63 -1.30 11.84 -12.78
CA ARG A 63 -0.47 11.27 -11.72
C ARG A 63 -1.12 10.03 -11.16
N THR A 64 -0.30 9.07 -10.77
CA THR A 64 -0.68 7.76 -10.27
C THR A 64 0.19 7.38 -9.09
N PHE A 65 -0.42 6.93 -8.01
CA PHE A 65 0.31 6.32 -6.90
C PHE A 65 -0.26 4.96 -6.55
N TYR A 66 0.60 4.12 -5.98
CA TYR A 66 0.22 2.82 -5.42
C TYR A 66 0.31 2.88 -3.90
N TYR A 67 -0.74 2.47 -3.20
CA TYR A 67 -0.74 2.25 -1.76
C TYR A 67 -0.89 0.75 -1.51
N ALA A 68 0.13 0.10 -0.95
CA ALA A 68 0.16 -1.35 -0.84
C ALA A 68 -0.78 -1.93 0.22
N GLY A 69 -1.07 -1.15 1.27
CA GLY A 69 -1.56 -1.73 2.52
C GLY A 69 -0.48 -2.59 3.18
N ASP A 70 -0.88 -3.37 4.18
CA ASP A 70 0.00 -4.36 4.80
C ASP A 70 0.07 -5.58 3.88
N THR A 71 1.28 -5.95 3.46
CA THR A 71 1.50 -7.04 2.51
C THR A 71 2.90 -7.60 2.63
N ALA A 72 3.07 -8.86 2.22
CA ALA A 72 4.36 -9.42 1.81
C ALA A 72 4.71 -9.02 0.36
N LEU A 73 5.95 -9.29 -0.04
CA LEU A 73 6.38 -9.20 -1.44
C LEU A 73 5.62 -10.25 -2.27
N THR A 74 4.97 -9.82 -3.36
CA THR A 74 4.21 -10.69 -4.25
C THR A 74 4.47 -10.37 -5.72
N CYS A 75 4.40 -11.40 -6.58
CA CYS A 75 4.49 -11.23 -8.03
C CYS A 75 3.31 -10.43 -8.61
N ASP A 76 2.17 -10.35 -7.92
CA ASP A 76 1.03 -9.53 -8.38
C ASP A 76 1.39 -8.05 -8.52
N MET A 77 2.40 -7.57 -7.79
CA MET A 77 2.91 -6.20 -7.93
C MET A 77 3.43 -5.91 -9.34
N LYS A 78 3.90 -6.93 -10.09
CA LYS A 78 4.31 -6.76 -11.50
C LYS A 78 3.15 -6.43 -12.43
N LEU A 79 1.93 -6.81 -12.08
CA LEU A 79 0.74 -6.42 -12.83
C LEU A 79 0.50 -4.90 -12.71
N ILE A 80 0.97 -4.27 -11.62
CA ILE A 80 0.85 -2.84 -11.44
C ILE A 80 1.74 -2.11 -12.45
N GLU A 81 3.01 -2.49 -12.60
CA GLU A 81 3.89 -1.93 -13.64
C GLU A 81 3.32 -2.17 -15.05
N ALA A 82 2.79 -3.36 -15.31
CA ALA A 82 2.24 -3.71 -16.62
C ALA A 82 1.01 -2.86 -17.00
N GLU A 83 0.27 -2.32 -16.02
CA GLU A 83 -0.97 -1.59 -16.25
C GLU A 83 -0.85 -0.08 -15.99
N PHE A 84 0.12 0.36 -15.19
CA PHE A 84 0.22 1.74 -14.69
C PHE A 84 1.65 2.27 -14.74
N SER A 85 1.78 3.55 -15.06
CA SER A 85 3.01 4.31 -14.78
C SER A 85 2.88 4.95 -13.40
N VAL A 86 3.58 4.40 -12.40
CA VAL A 86 3.46 4.78 -10.99
C VAL A 86 4.50 5.84 -10.60
N ASP A 87 4.05 7.05 -10.28
CA ASP A 87 4.93 8.17 -9.89
C ASP A 87 5.60 7.92 -8.53
N PHE A 88 4.87 7.34 -7.59
CA PHE A 88 5.40 6.90 -6.30
C PHE A 88 4.55 5.76 -5.72
N ALA A 89 5.18 4.93 -4.89
CA ALA A 89 4.49 3.93 -4.09
C ALA A 89 4.59 4.22 -2.59
N VAL A 90 3.55 3.86 -1.85
CA VAL A 90 3.50 3.86 -0.40
C VAL A 90 3.56 2.40 0.04
N LEU A 91 4.70 2.00 0.60
CA LEU A 91 5.02 0.59 0.88
C LEU A 91 5.31 0.39 2.38
N PRO A 92 4.79 -0.68 3.00
CA PRO A 92 5.19 -1.05 4.36
C PRO A 92 6.64 -1.55 4.35
N ILE A 93 7.43 -1.16 5.36
CA ILE A 93 8.86 -1.51 5.45
C ILE A 93 9.28 -2.04 6.83
N GLY A 94 8.32 -2.28 7.73
CA GLY A 94 8.59 -2.58 9.13
C GLY A 94 8.98 -4.01 9.44
N ASP A 95 9.04 -4.90 8.45
CA ASP A 95 9.27 -6.33 8.66
C ASP A 95 8.16 -6.93 9.57
N THR A 96 8.43 -8.09 10.20
CA THR A 96 7.63 -8.86 11.18
C THR A 96 6.21 -9.23 10.73
N PHE A 97 5.38 -8.25 10.39
CA PHE A 97 4.00 -8.38 9.91
C PHE A 97 3.85 -8.02 8.43
N THR A 98 4.81 -7.32 7.87
CA THR A 98 4.80 -6.81 6.49
C THR A 98 6.17 -7.02 5.83
N MET A 99 6.38 -6.51 4.62
CA MET A 99 7.72 -6.47 4.02
C MET A 99 8.72 -5.74 4.93
N GLY A 100 9.93 -6.30 5.04
CA GLY A 100 11.10 -5.55 5.48
C GLY A 100 11.63 -4.61 4.39
N PRO A 101 12.62 -3.75 4.68
CA PRO A 101 13.11 -2.77 3.70
C PRO A 101 13.69 -3.38 2.43
N GLU A 102 14.34 -4.55 2.50
CA GLU A 102 14.89 -5.25 1.34
C GLU A 102 13.78 -5.70 0.37
N ASP A 103 12.75 -6.38 0.89
CA ASP A 103 11.63 -6.84 0.08
C ASP A 103 10.79 -5.68 -0.44
N ALA A 104 10.64 -4.60 0.34
CA ALA A 104 9.95 -3.40 -0.12
C ALA A 104 10.72 -2.68 -1.25
N ALA A 105 12.05 -2.69 -1.25
CA ALA A 105 12.85 -2.17 -2.35
C ALA A 105 12.64 -3.00 -3.64
N ARG A 106 12.56 -4.33 -3.51
CA ARG A 106 12.24 -5.24 -4.64
C ARG A 106 10.80 -5.05 -5.13
N ALA A 107 9.85 -4.85 -4.22
CA ALA A 107 8.46 -4.54 -4.54
C ALA A 107 8.36 -3.24 -5.36
N ALA A 108 9.13 -2.21 -5.00
CA ALA A 108 9.18 -0.97 -5.74
C ALA A 108 9.66 -1.16 -7.19
N SER A 109 10.67 -2.03 -7.40
CA SER A 109 11.07 -2.44 -8.75
C SER A 109 9.96 -3.19 -9.49
N PHE A 110 9.21 -4.08 -8.83
CA PHE A 110 8.07 -4.78 -9.47
C PHE A 110 6.92 -3.84 -9.82
N VAL A 111 6.72 -2.78 -9.03
CA VAL A 111 5.71 -1.74 -9.29
C VAL A 111 6.18 -0.77 -10.39
N GLY A 112 7.48 -0.78 -10.73
CA GLY A 112 8.04 0.10 -11.75
C GLY A 112 8.19 1.55 -11.30
N THR A 113 8.36 1.80 -10.00
CA THR A 113 8.52 3.16 -9.45
C THR A 113 9.94 3.42 -8.94
N SER A 114 10.41 4.66 -9.10
CA SER A 114 11.70 5.13 -8.58
C SER A 114 11.58 5.93 -7.28
N LYS A 115 10.37 6.06 -6.71
CA LYS A 115 10.13 6.78 -5.47
C LYS A 115 9.18 6.02 -4.55
N VAL A 116 9.60 5.86 -3.30
CA VAL A 116 8.85 5.16 -2.26
C VAL A 116 8.71 6.01 -1.01
N ILE A 117 7.49 6.07 -0.50
CA ILE A 117 7.18 6.57 0.83
C ILE A 117 7.04 5.37 1.76
N GLY A 118 7.99 5.21 2.67
CA GLY A 118 7.96 4.13 3.66
C GLY A 118 6.86 4.37 4.70
N VAL A 119 6.10 3.33 5.01
CA VAL A 119 5.09 3.32 6.09
C VAL A 119 5.21 2.05 6.93
N HIS A 120 4.40 1.94 7.98
CA HIS A 120 4.33 0.75 8.84
C HIS A 120 5.70 0.34 9.42
N PHE A 121 6.48 1.30 9.92
CA PHE A 121 7.75 1.10 10.62
C PHE A 121 7.82 2.01 11.85
N ASP A 122 8.63 1.65 12.85
CA ASP A 122 8.94 2.43 14.06
C ASP A 122 7.76 2.88 14.94
N THR A 123 6.52 2.50 14.63
CA THR A 123 5.35 2.88 15.45
C THR A 123 5.20 2.00 16.71
N PHE A 124 5.83 0.82 16.74
CA PHE A 124 5.94 -0.05 17.91
C PHE A 124 7.17 -0.98 17.82
N PRO A 125 7.68 -1.53 18.95
CA PRO A 125 9.01 -2.16 19.00
C PRO A 125 9.30 -3.28 17.99
N PRO A 126 8.36 -4.21 17.69
CA PRO A 126 8.55 -5.28 16.70
C PRO A 126 8.79 -4.84 15.26
N ILE A 127 8.50 -3.58 14.92
CA ILE A 127 8.69 -3.05 13.56
C ILE A 127 9.70 -1.90 13.53
N ALA A 128 10.59 -1.86 14.52
CA ALA A 128 11.71 -0.94 14.54
C ALA A 128 12.73 -1.34 13.46
N ILE A 129 13.16 -0.39 12.63
CA ILE A 129 14.09 -0.67 11.54
C ILE A 129 15.40 0.10 11.69
N ASN A 130 16.45 -0.38 11.03
CA ASN A 130 17.65 0.42 10.83
C ASN A 130 17.48 1.31 9.58
N HIS A 131 17.36 2.62 9.77
CA HIS A 131 17.06 3.58 8.69
C HIS A 131 18.16 3.64 7.63
N ASP A 132 19.44 3.53 8.02
CA ASP A 132 20.56 3.58 7.09
C ASP A 132 20.63 2.33 6.22
N THR A 133 20.37 1.16 6.80
CA THR A 133 20.23 -0.10 6.07
C THR A 133 19.04 -0.04 5.12
N ALA A 134 17.89 0.44 5.59
CA ALA A 134 16.71 0.62 4.74
C ALA A 134 17.03 1.50 3.53
N ARG A 135 17.59 2.69 3.73
CA ARG A 135 17.96 3.60 2.63
C ARG A 135 18.95 2.97 1.65
N ARG A 136 19.90 2.15 2.12
CA ARG A 136 20.84 1.43 1.26
C ARG A 136 20.15 0.45 0.31
N HIS A 137 19.23 -0.39 0.81
CA HIS A 137 18.49 -1.34 -0.04
C HIS A 137 17.77 -0.67 -1.22
N PHE A 138 17.13 0.48 -0.98
CA PHE A 138 16.45 1.24 -2.04
C PHE A 138 17.44 1.95 -2.96
N LYS A 139 18.49 2.56 -2.40
CA LYS A 139 19.51 3.27 -3.18
C LYS A 139 20.25 2.35 -4.15
N ASP A 140 20.55 1.12 -3.75
CA ASP A 140 21.24 0.13 -4.58
C ASP A 140 20.43 -0.25 -5.83
N LEU A 141 19.11 -0.03 -5.81
CA LEU A 141 18.20 -0.20 -6.94
C LEU A 141 17.84 1.11 -7.65
N GLY A 142 18.47 2.24 -7.27
CA GLY A 142 18.18 3.55 -7.84
C GLY A 142 16.83 4.14 -7.43
N ILE A 143 16.29 3.72 -6.28
CA ILE A 143 14.98 4.12 -5.77
C ILE A 143 15.15 5.10 -4.60
N GLU A 144 14.45 6.22 -4.66
CA GLU A 144 14.38 7.18 -3.56
C GLU A 144 13.45 6.66 -2.46
N LEU A 145 14.00 6.47 -1.25
CA LEU A 145 13.20 6.16 -0.06
C LEU A 145 13.01 7.41 0.80
N VAL A 146 11.74 7.82 0.95
CA VAL A 146 11.32 8.84 1.90
C VAL A 146 10.79 8.18 3.16
N LEU A 147 11.34 8.57 4.32
CA LEU A 147 10.90 8.10 5.63
C LEU A 147 10.29 9.29 6.37
N PRO A 148 8.98 9.54 6.23
CA PRO A 148 8.33 10.65 6.90
C PRO A 148 8.37 10.49 8.42
N VAL A 149 8.55 11.58 9.15
CA VAL A 149 8.22 11.60 10.58
C VAL A 149 6.71 11.73 10.78
N ILE A 150 6.19 11.24 11.91
CA ILE A 150 4.76 11.30 12.21
C ILE A 150 4.29 12.77 12.21
N GLY A 151 3.32 13.08 11.35
CA GLY A 151 2.77 14.43 11.17
C GLY A 151 3.46 15.27 10.10
N GLU A 152 4.51 14.78 9.46
CA GLU A 152 5.16 15.45 8.33
C GLU A 152 4.26 15.50 7.09
N THR A 153 4.38 16.59 6.32
CA THR A 153 3.76 16.72 5.00
C THR A 153 4.84 16.70 3.94
N ILE A 154 4.69 15.82 2.94
CA ILE A 154 5.60 15.70 1.80
C ILE A 154 4.87 16.16 0.54
N ALA A 155 5.50 17.02 -0.25
CA ALA A 155 5.01 17.40 -1.57
C ALA A 155 5.50 16.40 -2.63
N LEU A 156 4.58 15.85 -3.43
CA LEU A 156 4.84 14.82 -4.43
C LEU A 156 4.46 15.27 -5.83
#